data_AF-I3D441-F1
#
_entry.id   AF-I3D441-F1
#
_cell.length_a   1.000
_cell.length_b   1.000
_cell.length_c   1.000
_cell.angle_alpha   90.00
_cell.angle_beta   90.00
_cell.angle_gamma   90.00
#
_symmetry.space_group_name_H-M   'P 1'
#
loop_
_entity.id
_entity.type
_entity.pdbx_description
1 polymer ?
#
loop_
_entity_poly.entity_id
_entity_poly.type
_entity_poly.pdbx_seq_one_letter_code
_entity_poly.pdbx_strand_id
1 'polypeptide(L)'
;MLMEHTLRVNGDEVWHDNSDGIIVSTPIGSSAYSMSAGGPVLFQDSAVFEIISVNSLDVTRRPIIVSNKSSIEIDDISARLHCEAILDGLDRYKVNKTVECTQFFPPAKIIRLKKDSTAISALAKKVHLAEELLSMPPSSKLLLKTLEYEGALTQKDLANKTLLPDRTVRLALSHLLKKGYVKKKVSIRDARQKIYEISRIE
;
A
#
# COMPACT_ATOMS: atom_id res chain seq x y z
N MET A 1 -6.95 21.75 -8.76
CA MET A 1 -6.45 23.06 -8.32
C MET A 1 -5.72 22.81 -7.02
N LEU A 2 -4.48 23.27 -6.90
CA LEU A 2 -3.55 22.79 -5.88
C LEU A 2 -3.71 23.52 -4.54
N MET A 3 -3.24 22.87 -3.49
CA MET A 3 -3.07 23.42 -2.16
C MET A 3 -1.68 24.07 -2.05
N GLU A 4 -1.67 25.35 -1.70
CA GLU A 4 -0.48 26.09 -1.30
C GLU A 4 -0.28 25.94 0.21
N HIS A 5 0.95 25.73 0.66
CA HIS A 5 1.29 25.62 2.08
C HIS A 5 2.79 25.88 2.34
N THR A 6 3.10 26.23 3.59
CA THR A 6 4.45 26.39 4.11
C THR A 6 4.72 25.31 5.17
N LEU A 7 5.82 24.58 5.06
CA LEU A 7 6.26 23.61 6.08
C LEU A 7 7.30 24.27 6.99
N ARG A 8 7.06 24.21 8.29
CA ARG A 8 8.04 24.56 9.32
C ARG A 8 8.34 23.35 10.21
N VAL A 9 9.59 23.22 10.63
CA VAL A 9 10.02 22.18 11.57
C VAL A 9 10.80 22.85 12.69
N ASN A 10 10.31 22.71 13.93
CA ASN A 10 10.85 23.41 15.11
C ASN A 10 10.94 24.94 14.93
N GLY A 11 9.98 25.53 14.20
CA GLY A 11 9.92 26.96 13.88
C GLY A 11 10.72 27.39 12.64
N ASP A 12 11.64 26.56 12.15
CA ASP A 12 12.42 26.87 10.94
C ASP A 12 11.61 26.55 9.68
N GLU A 13 11.52 27.51 8.75
CA GLU A 13 10.89 27.30 7.46
C GLU A 13 11.74 26.36 6.61
N VAL A 14 11.16 25.21 6.26
CA VAL A 14 11.84 24.21 5.45
C VAL A 14 11.56 24.47 3.98
N TRP A 15 10.29 24.71 3.64
CA TRP A 15 9.89 25.00 2.27
C TRP A 15 8.49 25.62 2.19
N HIS A 16 8.21 26.16 1.01
CA HIS A 16 6.89 26.55 0.56
C HIS A 16 6.54 25.74 -0.70
N ASP A 17 5.29 25.28 -0.85
CA ASP A 17 4.90 24.34 -1.90
C ASP A 17 3.51 24.56 -2.47
N ASN A 18 3.34 24.15 -3.73
CA ASN A 18 2.05 23.99 -4.41
C ASN A 18 1.89 22.52 -4.82
N SER A 19 0.96 21.82 -4.19
CA SER A 19 0.84 20.36 -4.28
C SER A 19 -0.61 19.88 -4.11
N ASP A 20 -0.86 18.60 -4.29
CA ASP A 20 -2.16 18.00 -3.93
C ASP A 20 -2.32 17.90 -2.40
N GLY A 21 -1.22 17.93 -1.64
CA GLY A 21 -1.21 17.91 -0.18
C GLY A 21 0.14 17.52 0.39
N ILE A 22 0.19 17.31 1.70
CA ILE A 22 1.39 16.89 2.43
C ILE A 22 1.04 15.74 3.36
N ILE A 23 1.94 14.76 3.49
CA ILE A 23 1.82 13.63 4.38
C ILE A 23 2.87 13.76 5.47
N VAL A 24 2.43 13.68 6.72
CA VAL A 24 3.30 13.44 7.89
C VAL A 24 3.03 12.02 8.34
N SER A 25 4.07 11.18 8.35
CA SER A 25 3.95 9.74 8.58
C SER A 25 4.79 9.28 9.77
N THR A 26 4.24 8.35 10.54
CA THR A 26 5.01 7.57 11.51
C THR A 26 5.83 6.50 10.79
N PRO A 27 6.83 5.87 11.45
CA PRO A 27 7.58 4.79 10.83
C PRO A 27 6.71 3.61 10.38
N ILE A 28 5.61 3.35 11.10
CA ILE A 28 4.63 2.32 10.72
C ILE A 28 3.86 2.75 9.46
N GLY A 29 3.43 4.02 9.41
CA GLY A 29 2.73 4.61 8.27
C GLY A 29 3.60 4.79 7.01
N SER A 30 4.94 4.74 7.12
CA SER A 30 5.85 4.89 5.98
C SER A 30 5.55 3.91 4.85
N SER A 31 5.14 2.68 5.20
CA SER A 31 4.77 1.63 4.24
C SER A 31 3.36 1.76 3.62
N ALA A 32 2.59 2.77 4.05
CA ALA A 32 1.23 3.04 3.60
C ALA A 32 1.21 4.11 2.50
N TYR A 33 0.44 5.18 2.66
CA TYR A 33 0.29 6.20 1.63
C TYR A 33 1.60 6.94 1.33
N SER A 34 2.48 7.09 2.34
CA SER A 34 3.80 7.68 2.17
C SER A 34 4.63 6.96 1.09
N MET A 35 4.66 5.61 1.13
CA MET A 35 5.33 4.79 0.11
C MET A 35 4.76 5.02 -1.29
N SER A 36 3.44 5.15 -1.43
CA SER A 36 2.79 5.43 -2.72
C SER A 36 3.13 6.83 -3.25
N ALA A 37 3.36 7.80 -2.35
CA ALA A 37 3.80 9.15 -2.70
C ALA A 37 5.30 9.24 -3.00
N GLY A 38 6.05 8.13 -2.89
CA GLY A 38 7.49 8.07 -3.16
C GLY A 38 8.38 8.16 -1.92
N GLY A 39 7.81 8.00 -0.73
CA GLY A 39 8.51 8.00 0.55
C GLY A 39 9.30 6.71 0.81
N PRO A 40 10.46 6.77 1.52
CA PRO A 40 11.19 5.58 1.94
C PRO A 40 10.41 4.76 2.98
N VAL A 41 10.73 3.47 3.03
CA VAL A 41 10.26 2.60 4.12
C VAL A 41 11.14 2.82 5.34
N LEU A 42 10.51 3.09 6.47
CA LEU A 42 11.18 3.27 7.75
C LEU A 42 11.07 2.01 8.62
N PHE A 43 12.12 1.76 9.40
CA PHE A 43 12.09 0.74 10.45
C PHE A 43 11.12 1.16 11.56
N GLN A 44 10.28 0.22 12.00
CA GLN A 44 9.18 0.53 12.92
C GLN A 44 9.65 1.02 14.31
N ASP A 45 10.87 0.68 14.70
CA ASP A 45 11.47 1.08 15.98
C ASP A 45 12.21 2.44 15.88
N SER A 46 12.22 3.09 14.72
CA SER A 46 12.87 4.39 14.52
C SER A 46 12.08 5.51 15.21
N ALA A 47 12.76 6.34 16.00
CA ALA A 47 12.16 7.48 16.68
C ALA A 47 12.09 8.74 15.79
N VAL A 48 11.38 8.64 14.65
CA VAL A 48 11.34 9.70 13.62
C VAL A 48 9.93 9.90 13.06
N PHE A 49 9.70 11.06 12.43
CA PHE A 49 8.61 11.30 11.49
C PHE A 49 9.16 11.43 10.08
N GLU A 50 8.36 11.04 9.10
CA GLU A 50 8.60 11.26 7.68
C GLU A 50 7.65 12.34 7.17
N ILE A 51 8.14 13.25 6.34
CA ILE A 51 7.34 14.30 5.73
C ILE A 51 7.54 14.24 4.21
N ILE A 52 6.45 14.16 3.46
CA ILE A 52 6.49 14.09 2.00
C ILE A 52 5.35 14.88 1.37
N SER A 53 5.64 15.63 0.32
CA SER A 53 4.62 16.32 -0.47
C SER A 53 3.99 15.38 -1.49
N VAL A 54 2.68 15.48 -1.69
CA VAL A 54 1.92 14.67 -2.64
C VAL A 54 1.78 15.45 -3.94
N ASN A 55 2.38 14.94 -5.02
CA ASN A 55 2.31 15.54 -6.36
C ASN A 55 2.67 17.04 -6.37
N SER A 56 3.75 17.41 -5.69
CA SER A 56 4.31 18.77 -5.76
C SER A 56 4.62 19.17 -7.20
N LEU A 57 4.38 20.45 -7.54
CA LEU A 57 4.88 21.04 -8.79
C LEU A 57 6.41 21.23 -8.79
N ASP A 58 7.03 21.24 -7.62
CA ASP A 58 8.48 21.33 -7.46
C ASP A 58 9.11 19.94 -7.54
N VAL A 59 9.72 19.64 -8.68
CA VAL A 59 10.39 18.35 -8.96
C VAL A 59 11.61 18.09 -8.09
N THR A 60 12.13 19.11 -7.41
CA THR A 60 13.28 18.99 -6.50
C THR A 60 12.86 18.50 -5.12
N ARG A 61 11.56 18.47 -4.83
CA ARG A 61 11.02 18.04 -3.55
C ARG A 61 11.42 16.61 -3.23
N ARG A 62 11.92 16.38 -2.02
CA ARG A 62 12.32 15.06 -1.52
C ARG A 62 11.71 14.82 -0.14
N PRO A 63 11.44 13.56 0.24
CA PRO A 63 11.00 13.24 1.59
C PRO A 63 12.03 13.71 2.62
N ILE A 64 11.55 14.25 3.74
CA ILE A 64 12.38 14.68 4.87
C ILE A 64 12.08 13.78 6.07
N ILE A 65 13.13 13.37 6.77
CA ILE A 65 13.03 12.58 7.99
C ILE A 65 13.48 13.46 9.15
N VAL A 66 12.62 13.63 10.15
CA VAL A 66 12.87 14.47 11.33
C VAL A 66 12.71 13.63 12.60
N SER A 67 13.26 14.11 13.72
CA SER A 67 13.08 13.47 15.02
C SER A 67 11.59 13.41 15.38
N ASN A 68 11.14 12.34 16.04
CA ASN A 68 9.76 12.29 16.56
C ASN A 68 9.50 13.33 17.67
N LYS A 69 10.55 13.95 18.22
CA LYS A 69 10.44 15.06 19.17
C LYS A 69 10.22 16.42 18.50
N SER A 70 10.31 16.49 17.17
CA SER A 70 10.15 17.75 16.45
C SER A 70 8.68 18.18 16.41
N SER A 71 8.45 19.49 16.48
CA SER A 71 7.14 20.05 16.11
C SER A 71 7.12 20.32 14.61
N ILE A 72 6.09 19.82 13.94
CA ILE A 72 5.91 19.94 12.50
C ILE A 72 4.68 20.81 12.28
N GLU A 73 4.86 21.94 11.63
CA GLU A 73 3.81 22.92 11.38
C GLU A 73 3.61 23.05 9.86
N ILE A 74 2.34 22.99 9.45
CA ILE A 74 1.92 23.22 8.08
C ILE A 74 1.06 24.47 8.12
N ASP A 75 1.62 25.58 7.68
CA ASP A 75 1.04 26.91 7.73
C ASP A 75 0.67 27.42 6.34
N ASP A 76 0.06 28.61 6.30
CA ASP A 76 -0.34 29.31 5.08
C ASP A 76 -1.17 28.44 4.13
N ILE A 77 -1.97 27.52 4.69
CA ILE A 77 -2.76 26.59 3.90
C ILE A 77 -3.81 27.37 3.12
N SER A 78 -3.70 27.34 1.79
CA SER A 78 -4.58 28.05 0.87
C SER A 78 -4.98 27.16 -0.29
N ALA A 79 -6.28 27.00 -0.50
CA ALA A 79 -6.86 26.27 -1.62
C ALA A 79 -8.25 26.84 -1.97
N ARG A 80 -8.70 26.68 -3.22
CA ARG A 80 -10.07 27.08 -3.64
C ARG A 80 -11.14 26.16 -3.04
N LEU A 81 -10.78 24.91 -2.74
CA LEU A 81 -11.65 23.94 -2.09
C LEU A 81 -11.23 23.79 -0.63
N HIS A 82 -12.10 23.20 0.19
CA HIS A 82 -11.79 22.92 1.58
C HIS A 82 -10.67 21.88 1.69
N CYS A 83 -9.67 22.16 2.53
CA CYS A 83 -8.65 21.19 2.89
C CYS A 83 -9.10 20.36 4.08
N GLU A 84 -8.72 19.08 4.08
CA GLU A 84 -8.99 18.14 5.15
C GLU A 84 -7.68 17.50 5.62
N ALA A 85 -7.51 17.40 6.93
CA ALA A 85 -6.55 16.48 7.52
C ALA A 85 -7.23 15.12 7.65
N ILE A 86 -6.55 14.08 7.17
CA ILE A 86 -7.03 12.70 7.21
C ILE A 86 -6.09 11.89 8.10
N LEU A 87 -6.58 11.42 9.24
CA LEU A 87 -5.81 10.61 10.19
C LEU A 87 -6.04 9.12 9.89
N ASP A 88 -4.95 8.37 9.71
CA ASP A 88 -4.94 6.91 9.44
C ASP A 88 -5.87 6.44 8.30
N GLY A 89 -6.27 7.36 7.41
CA GLY A 89 -7.20 7.10 6.30
C GLY A 89 -8.69 7.02 6.70
N LEU A 90 -9.03 7.30 7.96
CA LEU A 90 -10.39 7.16 8.49
C LEU A 90 -10.98 8.51 8.93
N ASP A 91 -10.38 9.14 9.93
CA ASP A 91 -10.92 10.33 10.55
C ASP A 91 -10.56 11.57 9.73
N ARG A 92 -11.55 12.41 9.44
CA ARG A 92 -11.40 13.59 8.58
C ARG A 92 -11.77 14.84 9.35
N TYR A 93 -10.87 15.81 9.32
CA TYR A 93 -11.05 17.10 9.98
C TYR A 93 -10.84 18.22 8.99
N LYS A 94 -11.79 19.17 8.95
CA LYS A 94 -11.65 20.36 8.12
C LYS A 94 -10.52 21.23 8.66
N VAL A 95 -9.59 21.62 7.78
CA VAL A 95 -8.45 22.47 8.10
C VAL A 95 -8.66 23.83 7.46
N ASN A 96 -8.41 24.90 8.24
CA ASN A 96 -8.60 26.26 7.77
C ASN A 96 -7.28 26.95 7.40
N LYS A 97 -6.29 26.97 8.29
CA LYS A 97 -5.06 27.75 8.09
C LYS A 97 -3.79 27.02 8.46
N THR A 98 -3.80 26.34 9.59
CA THR A 98 -2.60 25.70 10.16
C THR A 98 -2.91 24.30 10.66
N VAL A 99 -1.92 23.42 10.60
CA VAL A 99 -1.93 22.08 11.21
C VAL A 99 -0.61 21.89 11.93
N GLU A 100 -0.67 21.48 13.19
CA GLU A 100 0.50 21.12 13.98
C GLU A 100 0.50 19.62 14.27
N CYS A 101 1.63 18.98 14.04
CA CYS A 101 1.85 17.56 14.25
C CYS A 101 3.01 17.37 15.22
N THR A 102 2.74 16.71 16.35
CA THR A 102 3.72 16.37 17.38
C THR A 102 3.55 14.93 17.84
N GLN A 103 4.56 14.37 18.51
CA GLN A 103 4.44 13.06 19.11
C GLN A 103 3.46 13.08 20.29
N PHE A 104 2.44 12.24 20.22
CA PHE A 104 1.50 12.01 21.32
C PHE A 104 2.07 11.04 22.38
N PHE A 105 1.72 11.29 23.65
CA PHE A 105 2.01 10.40 24.77
C PHE A 105 0.73 10.10 25.57
N PRO A 106 0.45 8.82 25.93
CA PRO A 106 1.28 7.64 25.75
C PRO A 106 1.26 7.03 24.34
N PRO A 107 2.31 6.30 23.92
CA PRO A 107 2.34 5.65 22.62
C PRO A 107 1.31 4.51 22.52
N ALA A 108 0.86 4.22 21.31
CA ALA A 108 -0.01 3.09 21.03
C ALA A 108 0.68 1.76 21.41
N LYS A 109 -0.03 0.92 22.18
CA LYS A 109 0.47 -0.41 22.57
C LYS A 109 0.08 -1.45 21.53
N ILE A 110 1.05 -1.88 20.73
CA ILE A 110 0.84 -2.86 19.67
C ILE A 110 1.36 -4.23 20.11
N ILE A 111 0.49 -5.24 20.11
CA ILE A 111 0.86 -6.63 20.42
C ILE A 111 1.29 -7.33 19.13
N ARG A 112 2.49 -7.91 19.11
CA ARG A 112 2.99 -8.71 17.99
C ARG A 112 3.08 -10.18 18.36
N LEU A 113 2.39 -11.02 17.59
CA LEU A 113 2.38 -12.47 17.81
C LEU A 113 3.64 -13.19 17.28
N LYS A 114 4.28 -12.63 16.24
CA LYS A 114 5.51 -13.17 15.64
C LYS A 114 6.52 -12.04 15.48
N LYS A 115 7.79 -12.28 15.83
CA LYS A 115 8.88 -11.29 15.74
C LYS A 115 9.19 -10.89 14.30
N ASP A 116 8.95 -11.79 13.36
CA ASP A 116 9.26 -11.60 11.93
C ASP A 116 8.18 -10.83 11.16
N SER A 117 7.17 -10.22 11.79
CA SER A 117 6.18 -9.38 11.10
C SER A 117 6.60 -7.90 11.03
N THR A 118 7.89 -7.64 10.80
CA THR A 118 8.39 -6.28 10.58
C THR A 118 7.92 -5.75 9.22
N ALA A 119 7.92 -4.41 9.06
CA ALA A 119 7.69 -3.78 7.75
C ALA A 119 8.58 -4.40 6.65
N ILE A 120 9.81 -4.80 7.00
CA ILE A 120 10.74 -5.52 6.11
C ILE A 120 10.20 -6.88 5.69
N SER A 121 9.64 -7.68 6.59
CA SER A 121 9.04 -8.97 6.21
C SER A 121 7.85 -8.79 5.30
N ALA A 122 6.99 -7.79 5.55
CA ALA A 122 5.88 -7.46 4.66
C ALA A 122 6.38 -7.00 3.28
N LEU A 123 7.44 -6.19 3.23
CA LEU A 123 8.07 -5.76 1.98
C LEU A 123 8.81 -6.89 1.27
N ALA A 124 9.61 -7.68 1.97
CA ALA A 124 10.31 -8.84 1.43
C ALA A 124 9.30 -9.86 0.91
N LYS A 125 8.18 -10.09 1.60
CA LYS A 125 7.07 -10.90 1.09
C LYS A 125 6.48 -10.29 -0.18
N LYS A 126 6.22 -8.98 -0.23
CA LYS A 126 5.70 -8.31 -1.44
C LYS A 126 6.69 -8.37 -2.60
N VAL A 127 7.98 -8.15 -2.35
CA VAL A 127 9.06 -8.19 -3.35
C VAL A 127 9.25 -9.62 -3.85
N HIS A 128 9.34 -10.59 -2.95
CA HIS A 128 9.46 -12.00 -3.31
C HIS A 128 8.23 -12.48 -4.08
N LEU A 129 7.02 -12.08 -3.66
CA LEU A 129 5.79 -12.33 -4.40
C LEU A 129 5.84 -11.71 -5.80
N ALA A 130 6.31 -10.47 -5.92
CA ALA A 130 6.45 -9.81 -7.21
C ALA A 130 7.48 -10.51 -8.11
N GLU A 131 8.65 -10.88 -7.59
CA GLU A 131 9.68 -11.65 -8.30
C GLU A 131 9.17 -13.02 -8.75
N GLU A 132 8.50 -13.75 -7.86
CA GLU A 132 7.92 -15.04 -8.18
C GLU A 132 6.84 -14.90 -9.26
N LEU A 133 5.94 -13.91 -9.15
CA LEU A 133 4.95 -13.60 -10.18
C LEU A 133 5.60 -13.17 -11.49
N LEU A 134 6.69 -12.41 -11.46
CA LEU A 134 7.46 -12.01 -12.64
C LEU A 134 8.07 -13.23 -13.34
N SER A 135 8.57 -14.20 -12.58
CA SER A 135 9.15 -15.44 -13.11
C SER A 135 8.13 -16.42 -13.70
N MET A 136 6.83 -16.23 -13.46
CA MET A 136 5.80 -17.13 -13.96
C MET A 136 5.54 -16.99 -15.47
N PRO A 137 5.09 -18.06 -16.14
CA PRO A 137 4.61 -17.97 -17.51
C PRO A 137 3.43 -16.99 -17.65
N PRO A 138 3.31 -16.22 -18.75
CA PRO A 138 2.23 -15.26 -18.96
C PRO A 138 0.82 -15.84 -18.79
N SER A 139 0.59 -17.08 -19.25
CA SER A 139 -0.68 -17.79 -19.09
C SER A 139 -1.05 -18.04 -17.63
N SER A 140 -0.06 -18.29 -16.76
CA SER A 140 -0.27 -18.48 -15.32
C SER A 140 -0.66 -17.17 -14.64
N LYS A 141 -0.02 -16.06 -15.01
CA LYS A 141 -0.36 -14.72 -14.51
C LYS A 141 -1.78 -14.32 -14.90
N LEU A 142 -2.16 -14.57 -16.16
CA LEU A 142 -3.50 -14.29 -16.65
C LEU A 142 -4.57 -15.05 -15.86
N LEU A 143 -4.40 -16.37 -15.70
CA LEU A 143 -5.33 -17.18 -14.90
C LEU A 143 -5.45 -16.70 -13.46
N LEU A 144 -4.33 -16.35 -12.82
CA LEU A 144 -4.32 -15.85 -11.45
C LEU A 144 -5.12 -14.53 -11.34
N LYS A 145 -4.92 -13.60 -12.28
CA LYS A 145 -5.72 -12.36 -12.34
C LYS A 145 -7.19 -12.64 -12.61
N THR A 146 -7.53 -13.55 -13.52
CA THR A 146 -8.93 -13.92 -13.76
C THR A 146 -9.59 -14.46 -12.49
N LEU A 147 -8.91 -15.34 -11.72
CA LEU A 147 -9.43 -15.83 -10.44
C LEU A 147 -9.53 -14.73 -9.36
N GLU A 148 -8.67 -13.71 -9.41
CA GLU A 148 -8.72 -12.56 -8.49
C GLU A 148 -9.95 -11.70 -8.75
N TYR A 149 -10.27 -11.43 -10.02
CA TYR A 149 -11.43 -10.63 -10.40
C TYR A 149 -12.76 -11.39 -10.29
N GLU A 150 -12.76 -12.67 -10.66
CA GLU A 150 -13.99 -13.45 -10.88
C GLU A 150 -14.27 -14.45 -9.75
N GLY A 151 -13.35 -14.59 -8.80
CA GLY A 151 -13.43 -15.56 -7.72
C GLY A 151 -13.19 -16.99 -8.19
N ALA A 152 -13.81 -17.94 -7.49
CA ALA A 152 -13.59 -19.37 -7.74
C ALA A 152 -14.24 -19.84 -9.04
N LEU A 153 -13.44 -20.42 -9.95
CA LEU A 153 -13.89 -20.84 -11.28
C LEU A 153 -13.53 -22.30 -11.56
N THR A 154 -14.32 -22.95 -12.42
CA THR A 154 -13.94 -24.27 -12.96
C THR A 154 -12.87 -24.11 -14.04
N GLN A 155 -12.21 -25.22 -14.41
CA GLN A 155 -11.26 -25.20 -15.54
C GLN A 155 -11.93 -24.74 -16.85
N LYS A 156 -13.20 -25.14 -17.07
CA LYS A 156 -13.95 -24.75 -18.26
C LYS A 156 -14.25 -23.26 -18.27
N ASP A 157 -14.64 -22.70 -17.13
CA ASP A 157 -14.91 -21.27 -17.01
C ASP A 157 -13.63 -20.46 -17.22
N LEU A 158 -12.48 -20.93 -16.70
CA LEU A 158 -11.19 -20.30 -16.94
C LEU A 158 -10.82 -20.32 -18.42
N ALA A 159 -11.02 -21.44 -19.14
CA ALA A 159 -10.78 -21.50 -20.58
C ALA A 159 -11.66 -20.49 -21.34
N ASN A 160 -12.94 -20.43 -21.02
CA ASN A 160 -13.89 -19.51 -21.66
C ASN A 160 -13.55 -18.04 -21.37
N LYS A 161 -13.20 -17.69 -20.13
CA LYS A 161 -12.92 -16.31 -19.72
C LYS A 161 -11.56 -15.81 -20.20
N THR A 162 -10.56 -16.68 -20.24
CA THR A 162 -9.20 -16.31 -20.67
C THR A 162 -8.98 -16.47 -22.17
N LEU A 163 -9.92 -17.12 -22.88
CA LEU A 163 -9.80 -17.51 -24.29
C LEU A 163 -8.57 -18.37 -24.59
N LEU A 164 -8.00 -19.01 -23.57
CA LEU A 164 -6.87 -19.91 -23.70
C LEU A 164 -7.33 -21.33 -24.03
N PRO A 165 -6.57 -22.10 -24.83
CA PRO A 165 -6.84 -23.52 -25.03
C PRO A 165 -6.80 -24.31 -23.71
N ASP A 166 -7.63 -25.34 -23.58
CA ASP A 166 -7.72 -26.19 -22.38
C ASP A 166 -6.36 -26.75 -21.92
N ARG A 167 -5.47 -27.06 -22.87
CA ARG A 167 -4.11 -27.55 -22.55
C ARG A 167 -3.28 -26.49 -21.85
N THR A 168 -3.36 -25.24 -22.31
CA THR A 168 -2.65 -24.10 -21.74
C THR A 168 -3.21 -23.75 -20.37
N VAL A 169 -4.53 -23.77 -20.20
CA VAL A 169 -5.20 -23.57 -18.89
C VAL A 169 -4.76 -24.64 -17.90
N ARG A 170 -4.72 -25.91 -18.31
CA ARG A 170 -4.28 -27.02 -17.45
C ARG A 170 -2.82 -26.90 -17.05
N LEU A 171 -1.94 -26.56 -17.99
CA LEU A 171 -0.52 -26.33 -17.71
C LEU A 171 -0.35 -25.16 -16.73
N ALA A 172 -1.00 -24.02 -17.00
CA ALA A 172 -0.98 -22.84 -16.15
C ALA A 172 -1.49 -23.14 -14.73
N LEU A 173 -2.61 -23.85 -14.58
CA LEU A 173 -3.10 -24.33 -13.28
C LEU A 173 -2.09 -25.24 -12.58
N SER A 174 -1.37 -26.10 -13.31
CA SER A 174 -0.32 -26.93 -12.72
C SER A 174 0.83 -26.10 -12.15
N HIS A 175 1.24 -25.02 -12.84
CA HIS A 175 2.24 -24.09 -12.31
C HIS A 175 1.74 -23.38 -11.04
N LEU A 176 0.51 -22.88 -11.06
CA LEU A 176 -0.11 -22.17 -9.93
C LEU A 176 -0.33 -23.06 -8.71
N LEU A 177 -0.77 -24.32 -8.91
CA LEU A 177 -0.93 -25.30 -7.85
C LEU A 177 0.41 -25.71 -7.23
N LYS A 178 1.43 -25.96 -8.06
CA LYS A 178 2.78 -26.35 -7.59
C LYS A 178 3.41 -25.27 -6.71
N LYS A 179 3.18 -24.00 -7.07
CA LYS A 179 3.67 -22.83 -6.32
C LYS A 179 2.73 -22.40 -5.17
N GLY A 180 1.58 -23.04 -5.00
CA GLY A 180 0.66 -22.79 -3.88
C GLY A 180 -0.25 -21.55 -4.03
N TYR A 181 -0.19 -20.82 -5.14
CA TYR A 181 -1.00 -19.61 -5.39
C TYR A 181 -2.49 -19.89 -5.56
N VAL A 182 -2.82 -21.08 -6.05
CA VAL A 182 -4.19 -21.54 -6.26
C VAL A 182 -4.38 -22.85 -5.52
N LYS A 183 -5.56 -23.02 -4.92
CA LYS A 183 -6.00 -24.29 -4.34
C LYS A 183 -7.17 -24.86 -5.11
N LYS A 184 -7.26 -26.19 -5.07
CA LYS A 184 -8.30 -26.96 -5.75
C LYS A 184 -9.31 -27.46 -4.73
N LYS A 185 -10.58 -27.17 -4.96
CA LYS A 185 -11.70 -27.65 -4.13
C LYS A 185 -12.74 -28.38 -4.99
N VAL A 186 -13.51 -29.23 -4.33
CA VAL A 186 -14.72 -29.81 -4.93
C VAL A 186 -15.79 -28.72 -5.00
N SER A 187 -16.48 -28.63 -6.13
CA SER A 187 -17.59 -27.69 -6.26
C SER A 187 -18.76 -28.15 -5.39
N ILE A 188 -19.32 -27.22 -4.59
CA ILE A 188 -20.50 -27.49 -3.76
C ILE A 188 -21.75 -27.70 -4.65
N ARG A 189 -21.77 -27.09 -5.85
CA ARG A 189 -22.89 -27.20 -6.80
C ARG A 189 -22.89 -28.50 -7.59
N ASP A 190 -21.72 -29.08 -7.86
CA ASP A 190 -21.56 -30.39 -8.52
C ASP A 190 -20.29 -31.07 -8.01
N ALA A 191 -20.44 -32.09 -7.17
CA ALA A 191 -19.32 -32.77 -6.53
C ALA A 191 -18.35 -33.46 -7.52
N ARG A 192 -18.74 -33.62 -8.79
CA ARG A 192 -17.87 -34.16 -9.85
C ARG A 192 -16.94 -33.10 -10.42
N GLN A 193 -17.24 -31.83 -10.20
CA GLN A 193 -16.49 -30.71 -10.73
C GLN A 193 -15.49 -30.17 -9.70
N LYS A 194 -14.38 -29.67 -10.21
CA LYS A 194 -13.31 -29.05 -9.44
C LYS A 194 -13.30 -27.56 -9.73
N ILE A 195 -13.32 -26.76 -8.67
CA ILE A 195 -13.13 -25.32 -8.72
C ILE A 195 -11.75 -24.97 -8.21
N TYR A 196 -11.20 -23.91 -8.77
CA TYR A 196 -9.91 -23.35 -8.44
C TYR A 196 -10.14 -21.98 -7.82
N GLU A 197 -9.52 -21.71 -6.69
CA GLU A 197 -9.61 -20.43 -5.98
C GLU A 197 -8.22 -19.98 -5.52
N ILE A 198 -8.03 -18.67 -5.34
CA ILE A 198 -6.78 -18.13 -4.81
C ILE A 198 -6.56 -18.65 -3.40
N SER A 199 -5.35 -19.14 -3.13
CA SER A 199 -4.90 -19.41 -1.78
C SER A 199 -4.75 -18.07 -1.05
N ARG A 200 -5.56 -17.82 -0.01
CA ARG A 200 -5.32 -16.67 0.87
C ARG A 200 -3.91 -16.84 1.44
N ILE A 201 -3.01 -15.94 1.06
CA ILE A 201 -1.66 -15.86 1.60
C ILE A 201 -1.82 -15.32 3.02
N GLU A 202 -1.59 -16.14 4.05
CA GLU A 202 -1.44 -15.70 5.44
C GLU A 202 -0.03 -15.16 5.73
#